data_AF-A0A972ASL4-F1
#
_entry.id   AF-A0A972ASL4-F1
#
_cell.length_a   1.000
_cell.length_b   1.000
_cell.length_c   1.000
_cell.angle_alpha   90.00
_cell.angle_beta   90.00
_cell.angle_gamma   90.00
#
_symmetry.space_group_name_H-M   'P 1'
#
loop_
_entity.id
_entity.type
_entity.pdbx_description
1 polymer ?
#
loop_
_entity_poly.entity_id
_entity_poly.type
_entity_poly.pdbx_seq_one_letter_code
_entity_poly.pdbx_strand_id
1 'polypeptide(L)'
;MRLGIRTETGLDIFEVAKGDSLLEVLTRLGYDVNAVCGGNGSCYKCKVKIVKPCIEPARRELTALSEEEIKAGVRLACGITLQEDTEVEILSTEKMDVLETASSSGLVAEKSGKIHAVIDIGTTTVVVALIDENAAVIGSVGEKNKQAAFGADVIARVKYVVNGGLAELQSVVTQQINGMLNKLTALHGIKTITDITVAGNTAMLHLLYGKDCSGLGFFPYEAEFLASQTVNGAALGLDFDVPVRSLPCIASFAGADLTAGIVSEWRESEQYTLLIDLGTNAEIALFNNREIFASSAAAGPAFEGASIKQGMGAIPGAICSYELVNGNGRVQTIGNKVPVGICGSGLIDIAAELLKNNLLEDTGFLRTGKSFELCDEVSIFAEDIRELQLAKAAIAAAIDMLIVSAGLTTDDINRVLISGGFGSYINPGNAALIGLFPAELRKKTAAAGNSSLAGCIQ
;
A
#
# COMPACT_ATOMS: atom_id res chain seq x y z
N MET A 1 -9.85 18.42 -26.96
CA MET A 1 -8.56 18.10 -27.62
C MET A 1 -8.35 16.60 -27.58
N ARG A 2 -7.42 16.05 -28.34
CA ARG A 2 -7.20 14.59 -28.41
C ARG A 2 -5.96 14.16 -27.65
N LEU A 3 -6.10 13.12 -26.83
CA LEU A 3 -4.98 12.39 -26.23
C LEU A 3 -4.87 11.02 -26.90
N GLY A 4 -3.76 10.78 -27.58
CA GLY A 4 -3.39 9.46 -28.09
C GLY A 4 -2.52 8.71 -27.07
N ILE A 5 -2.87 7.47 -26.74
CA ILE A 5 -2.12 6.65 -25.80
C ILE A 5 -1.63 5.40 -26.53
N ARG A 6 -0.31 5.30 -26.73
CA ARG A 6 0.33 4.11 -27.28
C ARG A 6 0.56 3.10 -26.17
N THR A 7 0.04 1.91 -26.39
CA THR A 7 0.30 0.70 -25.62
C THR A 7 0.96 -0.35 -26.50
N GLU A 8 1.38 -1.47 -25.90
CA GLU A 8 1.84 -2.65 -26.63
C GLU A 8 0.79 -3.19 -27.63
N THR A 9 -0.50 -2.94 -27.36
CA THR A 9 -1.63 -3.44 -28.15
C THR A 9 -2.15 -2.48 -29.23
N GLY A 10 -1.72 -1.21 -29.25
CA GLY A 10 -2.18 -0.24 -30.25
C GLY A 10 -2.16 1.21 -29.79
N LEU A 11 -2.84 2.07 -30.54
CA LEU A 11 -3.03 3.49 -30.23
C LEU A 11 -4.51 3.74 -29.90
N ASP A 12 -4.78 4.10 -28.65
CA ASP A 12 -6.11 4.50 -28.19
C ASP A 12 -6.24 6.02 -28.23
N ILE A 13 -7.39 6.56 -28.64
CA ILE A 13 -7.60 8.00 -28.77
C ILE A 13 -8.80 8.42 -27.92
N PHE A 14 -8.57 9.41 -27.06
CA PHE A 14 -9.59 9.94 -26.16
C PHE A 14 -9.79 11.43 -26.36
N GLU A 15 -11.03 11.89 -26.18
CA GLU A 15 -11.31 13.31 -26.04
C GLU A 15 -11.09 13.75 -24.59
N VAL A 16 -10.29 14.81 -24.43
CA VAL A 16 -9.91 15.35 -23.12
C VAL A 16 -10.02 16.88 -23.12
N ALA A 17 -10.15 17.46 -21.94
CA ALA A 17 -10.26 18.91 -21.80
C ALA A 17 -8.87 19.56 -21.81
N LYS A 18 -8.81 20.77 -22.37
CA LYS A 18 -7.60 21.59 -22.27
C LYS A 18 -7.41 22.02 -20.83
N GLY A 19 -6.20 21.83 -20.29
CA GLY A 19 -5.88 22.08 -18.89
C GLY A 19 -5.88 20.83 -18.02
N ASP A 20 -6.30 19.67 -18.53
CA ASP A 20 -6.27 18.42 -17.78
C ASP A 20 -4.83 18.01 -17.42
N SER A 21 -4.64 17.44 -16.22
CA SER A 21 -3.39 16.78 -15.84
C SER A 21 -3.24 15.46 -16.59
N LEU A 22 -2.09 15.24 -17.24
CA LEU A 22 -1.85 13.99 -17.98
C LEU A 22 -1.94 12.78 -17.06
N LEU A 23 -1.37 12.85 -15.85
CA LEU A 23 -1.44 11.72 -14.90
C LEU A 23 -2.88 11.40 -14.49
N GLU A 24 -3.70 12.41 -14.17
CA GLU A 24 -5.09 12.21 -13.76
C GLU A 24 -5.90 11.57 -14.88
N VAL A 25 -5.73 12.05 -16.12
CA VAL A 25 -6.38 11.47 -17.30
C VAL A 25 -5.97 10.03 -17.53
N LEU A 26 -4.67 9.73 -17.51
CA LEU A 26 -4.17 8.37 -17.70
C LEU A 26 -4.71 7.42 -16.63
N THR A 27 -4.71 7.86 -15.36
CA THR A 27 -5.21 7.05 -14.24
C THR A 27 -6.72 6.84 -14.32
N ARG A 28 -7.49 7.89 -14.67
CA ARG A 28 -8.94 7.81 -14.89
C ARG A 28 -9.31 6.85 -16.02
N LEU A 29 -8.51 6.81 -17.08
CA LEU A 29 -8.69 5.90 -18.21
C LEU A 29 -8.17 4.48 -17.94
N GLY A 30 -7.60 4.24 -16.76
CA GLY A 30 -7.12 2.92 -16.34
C GLY A 30 -5.73 2.53 -16.86
N TYR A 31 -4.96 3.47 -17.44
CA TYR A 31 -3.57 3.23 -17.79
C TYR A 31 -2.69 3.36 -16.54
N ASP A 32 -1.89 2.32 -16.28
CA ASP A 32 -0.99 2.33 -15.13
C ASP A 32 0.26 3.15 -15.44
N VAL A 33 0.43 4.20 -14.66
CA VAL A 33 1.65 5.00 -14.58
C VAL A 33 2.12 4.89 -13.14
N ASN A 34 3.40 4.61 -12.94
CA ASN A 34 4.00 4.38 -11.62
C ASN A 34 4.05 5.68 -10.78
N ALA A 35 2.90 6.22 -10.40
CA ALA A 35 2.74 7.45 -9.64
C ALA A 35 2.47 7.15 -8.17
N VAL A 36 3.43 6.52 -7.51
CA VAL A 36 3.37 6.15 -6.09
C VAL A 36 3.18 7.33 -5.12
N CYS A 37 3.64 8.54 -5.48
CA CYS A 37 3.31 9.77 -4.72
C CYS A 37 1.97 10.42 -5.12
N GLY A 38 1.19 9.72 -5.96
CA GLY A 38 -0.06 10.17 -6.62
C GLY A 38 -0.07 11.61 -7.08
N GLY A 39 0.98 12.00 -7.80
CA GLY A 39 1.03 13.29 -8.51
C GLY A 39 1.77 14.42 -7.79
N ASN A 40 2.15 14.26 -6.53
CA ASN A 40 2.87 15.29 -5.77
C ASN A 40 4.26 15.64 -6.34
N GLY A 41 4.78 14.83 -7.25
CA GLY A 41 6.06 15.07 -7.93
C GLY A 41 7.30 14.79 -7.08
N SER A 42 7.14 14.18 -5.89
CA SER A 42 8.24 13.85 -4.99
C SER A 42 8.95 12.52 -5.31
N CYS A 43 8.26 11.57 -5.97
CA CYS A 43 8.82 10.25 -6.26
C CYS A 43 9.60 10.16 -7.58
N TYR A 44 9.30 11.03 -8.55
CA TYR A 44 9.83 11.00 -9.92
C TYR A 44 9.61 9.70 -10.73
N LYS A 45 8.61 8.90 -10.37
CA LYS A 45 8.37 7.57 -11.00
C LYS A 45 7.26 7.57 -12.04
N CYS A 46 6.52 8.67 -12.16
CA CYS A 46 5.40 8.82 -13.07
C CYS A 46 5.84 8.96 -14.56
N LYS A 47 6.82 8.16 -15.00
CA LYS A 47 7.52 8.29 -16.28
C LYS A 47 6.65 7.83 -17.43
N VAL A 48 6.56 8.67 -18.46
CA VAL A 48 5.89 8.40 -19.74
C VAL A 48 6.75 8.97 -20.86
N LYS A 49 6.66 8.41 -22.06
CA LYS A 49 7.37 8.96 -23.21
C LYS A 49 6.42 9.79 -24.06
N ILE A 50 6.73 11.07 -24.25
CA ILE A 50 5.93 11.96 -25.07
C ILE A 50 6.36 11.80 -26.52
N VAL A 51 5.43 11.33 -27.37
CA VAL A 51 5.66 11.15 -28.80
C VAL A 51 5.45 12.48 -29.53
N LYS A 52 4.41 13.24 -29.14
CA LYS A 52 4.17 14.62 -29.58
C LYS A 52 3.20 15.34 -28.63
N PRO A 53 3.23 16.67 -28.51
CA PRO A 53 4.26 17.56 -29.05
C PRO A 53 5.61 17.32 -28.34
N CYS A 54 6.69 17.89 -28.87
CA CYS A 54 7.96 17.90 -28.13
C CYS A 54 7.80 18.81 -26.91
N ILE A 55 7.84 18.23 -25.72
CA ILE A 55 7.72 18.97 -24.45
C ILE A 55 9.13 19.13 -23.88
N GLU A 56 9.58 20.36 -23.65
CA GLU A 56 10.86 20.63 -22.99
C GLU A 56 10.85 20.11 -21.55
N PRO A 57 11.98 19.55 -21.06
CA PRO A 57 12.04 19.01 -19.71
C PRO A 57 11.91 20.14 -18.67
N ALA A 58 11.09 19.92 -17.66
CA ALA A 58 10.98 20.80 -16.52
C ALA A 58 12.26 20.74 -15.66
N ARG A 59 12.56 21.83 -14.92
CA ARG A 59 13.76 21.90 -14.07
C ARG A 59 13.92 20.71 -13.11
N ARG A 60 12.81 20.20 -12.58
CA ARG A 60 12.78 19.04 -11.68
C ARG A 60 13.14 17.72 -12.38
N GLU A 61 12.89 17.63 -13.67
CA GLU A 61 13.20 16.44 -14.47
C GLU A 61 14.70 16.36 -14.77
N LEU A 62 15.37 17.51 -14.90
CA LEU A 62 16.83 17.58 -15.08
C LEU A 62 17.62 16.96 -13.91
N THR A 63 17.03 16.91 -12.72
CA THR A 63 17.61 16.28 -11.54
C THR A 63 17.17 14.83 -11.35
N ALA A 64 16.04 14.45 -11.95
CA ALA A 64 15.35 13.19 -11.65
C ALA A 64 15.47 12.13 -12.75
N LEU A 65 15.69 12.56 -14.00
CA LEU A 65 15.82 11.70 -15.17
C LEU A 65 17.25 11.74 -15.69
N SER A 66 17.70 10.63 -16.26
CA SER A 66 18.97 10.58 -16.99
C SER A 66 18.93 11.41 -18.28
N GLU A 67 20.10 11.78 -18.80
CA GLU A 67 20.17 12.49 -20.07
C GLU A 67 19.58 11.67 -21.22
N GLU A 68 19.78 10.35 -21.20
CA GLU A 68 19.26 9.39 -22.17
C GLU A 68 17.73 9.38 -22.16
N GLU A 69 17.12 9.32 -20.97
CA GLU A 69 15.66 9.39 -20.81
C GLU A 69 15.10 10.71 -21.34
N ILE A 70 15.73 11.84 -21.00
CA ILE A 70 15.29 13.16 -21.46
C ILE A 70 15.35 13.25 -22.99
N LYS A 71 16.46 12.79 -23.59
CA LYS A 71 16.67 12.75 -25.05
C LYS A 71 15.67 11.81 -25.74
N ALA A 72 15.27 10.72 -25.09
CA ALA A 72 14.26 9.79 -25.59
C ALA A 72 12.82 10.30 -25.50
N GLY A 73 12.61 11.52 -24.96
CA GLY A 73 11.29 12.13 -24.79
C GLY A 73 10.57 11.68 -23.52
N VAL A 74 11.26 11.06 -22.57
CA VAL A 74 10.67 10.66 -21.28
C VAL A 74 10.44 11.89 -20.41
N ARG A 75 9.23 11.99 -19.86
CA ARG A 75 8.78 13.06 -18.97
C ARG A 75 7.98 12.47 -17.81
N LEU A 76 7.77 13.28 -16.79
CA LEU A 76 6.95 12.96 -15.63
C LEU A 76 5.50 13.36 -15.93
N ALA A 77 4.61 12.37 -16.09
CA ALA A 77 3.19 12.57 -16.38
C ALA A 77 2.51 13.53 -15.39
N CYS A 78 2.91 13.45 -14.12
CA CYS A 78 2.44 14.31 -13.03
C CYS A 78 2.89 15.77 -13.14
N GLY A 79 3.66 16.14 -14.16
CA GLY A 79 4.06 17.53 -14.44
C GLY A 79 3.49 18.11 -15.70
N ILE A 80 2.71 17.32 -16.43
CA ILE A 80 2.24 17.69 -17.75
C ILE A 80 0.79 18.11 -17.63
N THR A 81 0.53 19.35 -18.02
CA THR A 81 -0.81 19.86 -18.27
C THR A 81 -1.07 19.84 -19.76
N LEU A 82 -2.16 19.20 -20.17
CA LEU A 82 -2.55 19.02 -21.56
C LEU A 82 -3.02 20.35 -22.17
N GLN A 83 -2.26 20.90 -23.12
CA GLN A 83 -2.57 22.19 -23.76
C GLN A 83 -3.02 22.07 -25.22
N GLU A 84 -2.62 20.98 -25.89
CA GLU A 84 -2.83 20.70 -27.32
C GLU A 84 -2.84 19.19 -27.56
N ASP A 85 -3.25 18.74 -28.75
CA ASP A 85 -3.29 17.32 -29.11
C ASP A 85 -1.97 16.62 -28.76
N THR A 86 -2.03 15.69 -27.82
CA THR A 86 -0.84 15.05 -27.22
C THR A 86 -0.89 13.55 -27.50
N GLU A 87 0.25 12.94 -27.76
CA GLU A 87 0.40 11.50 -27.91
C GLU A 87 1.51 11.01 -26.99
N VAL A 88 1.18 10.02 -26.16
CA VAL A 88 2.05 9.48 -25.13
C VAL A 88 2.20 7.98 -25.29
N GLU A 89 3.37 7.47 -24.95
CA GLU A 89 3.67 6.05 -24.88
C GLU A 89 3.82 5.67 -23.40
N ILE A 90 3.01 4.71 -22.96
CA ILE A 90 3.12 4.17 -21.61
C ILE A 90 4.34 3.26 -21.58
N LEU A 91 5.33 3.66 -20.79
CA LEU A 91 6.49 2.82 -20.51
C LEU A 91 5.97 1.70 -19.60
N SER A 92 5.88 0.49 -20.14
CA SER A 92 5.25 -0.62 -19.45
C SER A 92 5.80 -0.77 -18.04
N THR A 93 4.89 -0.80 -17.07
CA THR A 93 5.15 -1.40 -15.78
C THR A 93 4.42 -2.72 -15.80
N GLU A 94 5.16 -3.81 -15.59
CA GLU A 94 4.57 -5.13 -15.42
C GLU A 94 3.42 -5.00 -14.43
N LYS A 95 2.25 -5.54 -14.81
CA LYS A 95 1.10 -5.62 -13.92
C LYS A 95 1.61 -6.17 -12.59
N MET A 96 1.30 -5.49 -11.48
CA MET A 96 1.44 -6.12 -10.17
C MET A 96 0.74 -7.48 -10.26
N ASP A 97 1.52 -8.56 -10.19
CA ASP A 97 0.95 -9.88 -10.03
C ASP A 97 0.16 -9.85 -8.74
N VAL A 98 -1.15 -9.92 -8.92
CA VAL A 98 -2.10 -10.20 -7.85
C VAL A 98 -1.57 -11.42 -7.13
N LEU A 99 -1.44 -11.34 -5.80
CA LEU A 99 -1.27 -12.52 -4.96
C LEU A 99 -2.55 -13.38 -5.11
N GLU A 100 -2.61 -14.14 -6.19
CA GLU A 100 -3.50 -15.29 -6.34
C GLU A 100 -2.94 -16.37 -5.42
N THR A 101 -3.28 -16.31 -4.14
CA THR A 101 -3.25 -17.50 -3.29
C THR A 101 -4.40 -18.41 -3.74
N ALA A 102 -4.20 -19.06 -4.89
CA ALA A 102 -4.95 -20.24 -5.24
C ALA A 102 -4.47 -21.37 -4.33
N SER A 103 -5.22 -21.62 -3.26
CA SER A 103 -5.22 -22.94 -2.63
C SER A 103 -5.71 -23.93 -3.68
N SER A 104 -4.76 -24.59 -4.35
CA SER A 104 -5.05 -25.59 -5.37
C SER A 104 -5.68 -26.81 -4.72
N SER A 105 -6.99 -26.97 -4.90
CA SER A 105 -7.64 -28.27 -4.75
C SER A 105 -8.88 -28.37 -5.64
N GLY A 106 -8.67 -28.96 -6.83
CA GLY A 106 -9.66 -29.78 -7.53
C GLY A 106 -10.83 -29.07 -8.23
N LEU A 107 -11.19 -29.62 -9.38
CA LEU A 107 -12.45 -29.36 -10.08
C LEU A 107 -13.65 -29.38 -9.10
N VAL A 108 -14.44 -28.32 -9.16
CA VAL A 108 -15.54 -28.00 -8.25
C VAL A 108 -16.66 -29.03 -8.39
N ALA A 109 -16.81 -29.91 -7.40
CA ALA A 109 -18.13 -30.42 -7.04
C ALA A 109 -18.99 -29.24 -6.56
N GLU A 110 -20.29 -29.20 -6.88
CA GLU A 110 -21.21 -28.15 -6.40
C GLU A 110 -21.00 -27.93 -4.89
N LYS A 111 -20.38 -26.80 -4.53
CA LYS A 111 -20.22 -26.42 -3.13
C LYS A 111 -21.59 -26.04 -2.59
N SER A 112 -22.24 -27.00 -1.93
CA SER A 112 -23.46 -26.77 -1.16
C SER A 112 -23.05 -26.27 0.22
N GLY A 113 -23.12 -24.96 0.42
CA GLY A 113 -22.74 -24.30 1.67
C GLY A 113 -22.95 -22.79 1.58
N LYS A 114 -22.98 -22.12 2.74
CA LYS A 114 -23.02 -20.66 2.77
C LYS A 114 -21.68 -20.11 2.32
N ILE A 115 -21.72 -19.11 1.45
CA ILE A 115 -20.56 -18.40 0.96
C ILE A 115 -20.60 -16.98 1.51
N HIS A 116 -19.48 -16.49 2.01
CA HIS A 116 -19.33 -15.13 2.50
C HIS A 116 -18.26 -14.42 1.67
N ALA A 117 -18.39 -13.11 1.52
CA ALA A 117 -17.32 -12.29 0.96
C ALA A 117 -16.66 -11.45 2.03
N VAL A 118 -15.35 -11.31 1.91
CA VAL A 118 -14.53 -10.48 2.78
C VAL A 118 -13.82 -9.45 1.91
N ILE A 119 -13.83 -8.19 2.34
CA ILE A 119 -13.24 -7.09 1.61
C ILE A 119 -12.30 -6.30 2.52
N ASP A 120 -11.06 -6.14 2.10
CA ASP A 120 -10.07 -5.25 2.72
C ASP A 120 -9.81 -4.07 1.78
N ILE A 121 -10.22 -2.87 2.20
CA ILE A 121 -10.10 -1.64 1.41
C ILE A 121 -8.91 -0.84 1.94
N GLY A 122 -7.74 -1.14 1.39
CA GLY A 122 -6.54 -0.33 1.58
C GLY A 122 -6.54 0.91 0.69
N THR A 123 -5.72 1.90 1.06
CA THR A 123 -5.53 3.12 0.26
C THR A 123 -4.96 2.78 -1.12
N THR A 124 -3.99 1.87 -1.20
CA THR A 124 -3.31 1.50 -2.45
C THR A 124 -3.91 0.27 -3.11
N THR A 125 -4.45 -0.67 -2.32
CA THR A 125 -4.92 -1.98 -2.79
C THR A 125 -6.27 -2.30 -2.18
N VAL A 126 -7.19 -2.82 -2.99
CA VAL A 126 -8.43 -3.45 -2.52
C VAL A 126 -8.27 -4.95 -2.69
N VAL A 127 -8.63 -5.73 -1.67
CA VAL A 127 -8.61 -7.19 -1.71
C VAL A 127 -10.01 -7.71 -1.43
N VAL A 128 -10.46 -8.66 -2.25
CA VAL A 128 -11.72 -9.39 -2.06
C VAL A 128 -11.40 -10.87 -1.95
N ALA A 129 -11.99 -11.55 -0.97
CA ALA A 129 -11.93 -13.00 -0.83
C ALA A 129 -13.33 -13.59 -0.69
N LEU A 130 -13.53 -14.79 -1.24
CA LEU A 130 -14.71 -15.61 -0.98
C LEU A 130 -14.31 -16.72 0.00
N ILE A 131 -15.10 -16.91 1.05
CA ILE A 131 -14.90 -17.95 2.05
C ILE A 131 -16.14 -18.82 2.20
N ASP A 132 -15.94 -20.06 2.61
CA ASP A 132 -17.05 -20.93 3.01
C ASP A 132 -17.40 -20.77 4.50
N GLU A 133 -18.43 -21.49 4.92
CA GLU A 133 -18.93 -21.55 6.30
C GLU A 133 -17.92 -22.02 7.36
N ASN A 134 -16.79 -22.60 6.96
CA ASN A 134 -15.70 -22.99 7.84
C ASN A 134 -14.53 -21.98 7.80
N ALA A 135 -14.78 -20.78 7.26
CA ALA A 135 -13.78 -19.74 7.04
C ALA A 135 -12.64 -20.16 6.09
N ALA A 136 -12.85 -21.20 5.28
CA ALA A 136 -11.84 -21.62 4.31
C ALA A 136 -11.91 -20.74 3.05
N VAL A 137 -10.77 -20.17 2.65
CA VAL A 137 -10.66 -19.33 1.45
C VAL A 137 -10.88 -20.16 0.20
N ILE A 138 -11.91 -19.79 -0.57
CA ILE A 138 -12.26 -20.37 -1.87
C ILE A 138 -11.42 -19.75 -2.98
N GLY A 139 -11.25 -18.43 -2.91
CA GLY A 139 -10.43 -17.65 -3.84
C GLY A 139 -10.35 -16.20 -3.39
N SER A 140 -9.30 -15.51 -3.81
CA SER A 140 -9.04 -14.11 -3.51
C SER A 140 -8.51 -13.37 -4.73
N VAL A 141 -8.85 -12.08 -4.85
CA VAL A 141 -8.31 -11.17 -5.86
C VAL A 141 -7.96 -9.85 -5.19
N GLY A 142 -6.77 -9.34 -5.50
CA GLY A 142 -6.32 -8.01 -5.09
C GLY A 142 -6.12 -7.12 -6.31
N GLU A 143 -6.57 -5.88 -6.27
CA GLU A 143 -6.37 -4.90 -7.35
C GLU A 143 -5.92 -3.56 -6.78
N LYS A 144 -5.20 -2.76 -7.57
CA LYS A 144 -4.87 -1.37 -7.21
C LYS A 144 -6.16 -0.59 -6.99
N ASN A 145 -6.26 0.15 -5.87
CA ASN A 145 -7.44 0.94 -5.56
C ASN A 145 -7.63 2.05 -6.61
N LYS A 146 -8.73 2.01 -7.36
CA LYS A 146 -9.02 2.94 -8.45
C LYS A 146 -9.25 4.38 -7.98
N GLN A 147 -9.52 4.57 -6.68
CA GLN A 147 -9.58 5.90 -6.07
C GLN A 147 -8.23 6.64 -6.10
N ALA A 148 -7.11 5.94 -6.37
CA ALA A 148 -5.80 6.55 -6.56
C ALA A 148 -5.78 7.63 -7.67
N ALA A 149 -6.71 7.56 -8.64
CA ALA A 149 -6.89 8.59 -9.67
C ALA A 149 -7.27 9.97 -9.11
N PHE A 150 -7.86 10.01 -7.90
CA PHE A 150 -8.40 11.21 -7.27
C PHE A 150 -7.58 11.65 -6.05
N GLY A 151 -6.57 10.87 -5.67
CA GLY A 151 -5.71 11.16 -4.54
C GLY A 151 -4.78 10.01 -4.21
N ALA A 152 -3.48 10.34 -4.09
CA ALA A 152 -2.39 9.44 -3.74
C ALA A 152 -2.63 8.70 -2.42
N ASP A 153 -3.13 9.44 -1.44
CA ASP A 153 -3.25 9.05 -0.05
C ASP A 153 -4.63 9.44 0.50
N VAL A 154 -4.87 9.08 1.76
CA VAL A 154 -6.12 9.38 2.47
C VAL A 154 -6.43 10.88 2.47
N ILE A 155 -5.45 11.74 2.75
CA ILE A 155 -5.66 13.18 2.90
C ILE A 155 -5.98 13.83 1.55
N ALA A 156 -5.34 13.40 0.47
CA ALA A 156 -5.65 13.85 -0.88
C ALA A 156 -7.10 13.52 -1.26
N ARG A 157 -7.57 12.31 -0.93
CA ARG A 157 -8.97 11.90 -1.17
C ARG A 157 -9.96 12.67 -0.30
N VAL A 158 -9.63 12.91 0.97
CA VAL A 158 -10.44 13.76 1.85
C VAL A 158 -10.57 15.17 1.28
N LYS A 159 -9.49 15.78 0.77
CA LYS A 159 -9.55 17.08 0.09
C LYS A 159 -10.42 17.05 -1.17
N TYR A 160 -10.40 15.94 -1.91
CA TYR A 160 -11.29 15.76 -3.06
C TYR A 160 -12.77 15.73 -2.65
N VAL A 161 -13.09 15.05 -1.54
CA VAL A 161 -14.43 15.04 -0.94
C VAL A 161 -14.87 16.44 -0.50
N VAL A 162 -13.99 17.21 0.13
CA VAL A 162 -14.25 18.61 0.53
C VAL A 162 -14.67 19.47 -0.67
N ASN A 163 -14.17 19.15 -1.87
CA ASN A 163 -14.53 19.84 -3.11
C ASN A 163 -15.76 19.22 -3.83
N GLY A 164 -16.54 18.39 -3.15
CA GLY A 164 -17.78 17.79 -3.67
C GLY A 164 -17.62 16.38 -4.28
N GLY A 165 -16.45 15.75 -4.16
CA GLY A 165 -16.11 14.50 -4.82
C GLY A 165 -16.59 13.19 -4.16
N LEU A 166 -17.43 13.25 -3.12
CA LEU A 166 -17.85 12.06 -2.35
C LEU A 166 -18.53 11.00 -3.22
N ALA A 167 -19.55 11.39 -3.98
CA ALA A 167 -20.34 10.46 -4.78
C ALA A 167 -19.48 9.77 -5.86
N GLU A 168 -18.52 10.48 -6.43
CA GLU A 168 -17.60 9.93 -7.44
C GLU A 168 -16.64 8.90 -6.83
N LEU A 169 -15.98 9.26 -5.71
CA LEU A 169 -15.09 8.32 -5.00
C LEU A 169 -15.83 7.08 -4.50
N GLN A 170 -17.07 7.24 -4.02
CA GLN A 170 -17.94 6.15 -3.58
C GLN A 170 -18.32 5.24 -4.75
N SER A 171 -18.72 5.83 -5.88
CA SER A 171 -19.05 5.08 -7.10
C SER A 171 -17.84 4.30 -7.62
N VAL A 172 -16.65 4.90 -7.61
CA VAL A 172 -15.41 4.26 -8.10
C VAL A 172 -15.05 3.02 -7.29
N VAL A 173 -15.07 3.09 -5.96
CA VAL A 173 -14.74 1.93 -5.11
C VAL A 173 -15.81 0.84 -5.20
N THR A 174 -17.08 1.24 -5.28
CA THR A 174 -18.21 0.30 -5.40
C THR A 174 -18.16 -0.46 -6.72
N GLN A 175 -17.95 0.24 -7.84
CA GLN A 175 -17.82 -0.40 -9.17
C GLN A 175 -16.60 -1.32 -9.24
N GLN A 176 -15.50 -0.95 -8.58
CA GLN A 176 -14.32 -1.82 -8.46
C GLN A 176 -14.66 -3.11 -7.71
N ILE A 177 -15.30 -2.99 -6.54
CA ILE A 177 -15.71 -4.14 -5.72
C ILE A 177 -16.67 -5.05 -6.51
N ASN A 178 -17.64 -4.50 -7.24
CA ASN A 178 -18.53 -5.28 -8.11
C ASN A 178 -17.74 -6.07 -9.15
N GLY A 179 -16.80 -5.43 -9.84
CA GLY A 179 -15.92 -6.10 -10.80
C GLY A 179 -15.16 -7.28 -10.20
N MET A 180 -14.57 -7.07 -9.01
CA MET A 180 -13.81 -8.10 -8.28
C MET A 180 -14.70 -9.25 -7.80
N LEU A 181 -15.87 -8.96 -7.21
CA LEU A 181 -16.84 -9.95 -6.76
C LEU A 181 -17.38 -10.77 -7.94
N ASN A 182 -17.81 -10.12 -9.02
CA ASN A 182 -18.34 -10.78 -10.22
C ASN A 182 -17.27 -11.68 -10.86
N LYS A 183 -16.02 -11.22 -10.92
CA LYS A 183 -14.89 -12.02 -11.40
C LYS A 183 -14.69 -13.28 -10.56
N LEU A 184 -14.60 -13.16 -9.24
CA LEU A 184 -14.38 -14.30 -8.34
C LEU A 184 -15.56 -15.28 -8.33
N THR A 185 -16.78 -14.78 -8.26
CA THR A 185 -18.00 -15.62 -8.25
C THR A 185 -18.15 -16.39 -9.57
N ALA A 186 -17.92 -15.75 -10.71
CA ALA A 186 -17.91 -16.41 -12.01
C ALA A 186 -16.82 -17.48 -12.11
N LEU A 187 -15.61 -17.18 -11.65
CA LEU A 187 -14.46 -18.10 -11.67
C LEU A 187 -14.74 -19.40 -10.89
N HIS A 188 -15.44 -19.29 -9.76
CA HIS A 188 -15.72 -20.42 -8.87
C HIS A 188 -17.14 -20.99 -9.02
N GLY A 189 -17.93 -20.53 -10.00
CA GLY A 189 -19.30 -20.99 -10.22
C GLY A 189 -20.26 -20.68 -9.08
N ILE A 190 -19.98 -19.64 -8.29
CA ILE A 190 -20.77 -19.21 -7.13
C ILE A 190 -21.89 -18.30 -7.61
N LYS A 191 -23.14 -18.64 -7.26
CA LYS A 191 -24.33 -17.88 -7.68
C LYS A 191 -24.83 -16.89 -6.63
N THR A 192 -24.53 -17.13 -5.36
CA THR A 192 -25.06 -16.36 -4.24
C THR A 192 -23.98 -16.16 -3.18
N ILE A 193 -23.99 -14.98 -2.59
CA ILE A 193 -23.22 -14.63 -1.39
C ILE A 193 -24.23 -14.44 -0.25
N THR A 194 -23.85 -14.78 0.97
CA THR A 194 -24.72 -14.70 2.17
C THR A 194 -24.67 -13.32 2.79
N ASP A 195 -23.46 -12.80 2.96
CA ASP A 195 -23.14 -11.48 3.51
C ASP A 195 -21.71 -11.08 3.11
N ILE A 196 -21.40 -9.81 3.35
CA ILE A 196 -20.11 -9.20 3.06
C ILE A 196 -19.56 -8.55 4.33
N THR A 197 -18.35 -8.92 4.74
CA THR A 197 -17.62 -8.24 5.81
C THR A 197 -16.53 -7.34 5.22
N VAL A 198 -16.42 -6.12 5.72
CA VAL A 198 -15.50 -5.10 5.21
C VAL A 198 -14.60 -4.55 6.31
N ALA A 199 -13.30 -4.48 6.03
CA ALA A 199 -12.33 -3.68 6.78
C ALA A 199 -11.59 -2.70 5.86
N GLY A 200 -10.91 -1.76 6.49
CA GLY A 200 -10.17 -0.68 5.85
C GLY A 200 -10.01 0.48 6.81
N ASN A 201 -9.12 1.40 6.48
CA ASN A 201 -8.95 2.59 7.31
C ASN A 201 -10.24 3.43 7.33
N THR A 202 -10.37 4.29 8.33
CA THR A 202 -11.60 5.06 8.59
C THR A 202 -12.06 5.84 7.36
N ALA A 203 -11.15 6.48 6.62
CA ALA A 203 -11.51 7.20 5.41
C ALA A 203 -12.06 6.27 4.31
N MET A 204 -11.44 5.12 4.09
CA MET A 204 -11.88 4.16 3.08
C MET A 204 -13.29 3.64 3.38
N LEU A 205 -13.61 3.38 4.65
CA LEU A 205 -14.97 3.02 5.04
C LEU A 205 -15.96 4.17 4.80
N HIS A 206 -15.63 5.41 5.16
CA HIS A 206 -16.53 6.55 4.88
C HIS A 206 -16.82 6.68 3.38
N LEU A 207 -15.80 6.53 2.54
CA LEU A 207 -15.97 6.55 1.08
C LEU A 207 -16.87 5.41 0.59
N LEU A 208 -16.71 4.17 1.07
CA LEU A 208 -17.58 3.05 0.68
C LEU A 208 -19.04 3.33 1.08
N TYR A 209 -19.26 3.74 2.33
CA TYR A 209 -20.60 3.96 2.89
C TYR A 209 -21.24 5.29 2.45
N GLY A 210 -20.59 6.06 1.57
CA GLY A 210 -21.09 7.35 1.10
C GLY A 210 -21.26 8.37 2.23
N LYS A 211 -20.39 8.32 3.23
CA LYS A 211 -20.38 9.20 4.40
C LYS A 211 -19.33 10.29 4.26
N ASP A 212 -19.59 11.46 4.85
CA ASP A 212 -18.66 12.57 4.74
C ASP A 212 -17.39 12.28 5.55
N CYS A 213 -16.24 12.34 4.88
CA CYS A 213 -14.92 12.16 5.49
C CYS A 213 -14.14 13.47 5.61
N SER A 214 -14.75 14.62 5.31
CA SER A 214 -14.11 15.94 5.38
C SER A 214 -13.48 16.22 6.75
N GLY A 215 -14.15 15.81 7.83
CA GLY A 215 -13.70 15.96 9.21
C GLY A 215 -12.37 15.27 9.53
N LEU A 216 -11.97 14.25 8.76
CA LEU A 216 -10.68 13.56 8.94
C LEU A 216 -9.49 14.43 8.51
N GLY A 217 -9.71 15.43 7.65
CA GLY A 217 -8.66 16.28 7.09
C GLY A 217 -8.29 17.48 7.94
N PHE A 218 -9.10 17.83 8.94
CA PHE A 218 -8.98 19.07 9.70
C PHE A 218 -9.18 18.83 11.18
N PHE A 219 -8.38 19.49 12.01
CA PHE A 219 -8.56 19.48 13.47
C PHE A 219 -10.02 19.86 13.84
N PRO A 220 -10.71 19.10 14.71
CA PRO A 220 -10.20 18.08 15.64
C PRO A 220 -10.06 16.64 15.09
N TYR A 221 -10.07 16.45 13.78
CA TYR A 221 -9.92 15.17 13.08
C TYR A 221 -11.04 14.19 13.44
N GLU A 222 -12.29 14.60 13.28
CA GLU A 222 -13.46 13.80 13.67
C GLU A 222 -14.01 12.98 12.51
N ALA A 223 -14.25 11.70 12.77
CA ALA A 223 -14.96 10.80 11.87
C ALA A 223 -16.49 10.95 12.05
N GLU A 224 -17.27 10.79 10.98
CA GLU A 224 -18.73 10.76 11.06
C GLU A 224 -19.20 9.52 11.86
N PHE A 225 -18.49 8.39 11.70
CA PHE A 225 -18.72 7.19 12.50
C PHE A 225 -17.42 6.46 12.87
N LEU A 226 -17.45 5.81 14.03
CA LEU A 226 -16.46 4.81 14.44
C LEU A 226 -17.11 3.43 14.69
N ALA A 227 -18.39 3.40 15.04
CA ALA A 227 -19.13 2.15 15.24
C ALA A 227 -19.30 1.37 13.93
N SER A 228 -19.41 0.04 14.04
CA SER A 228 -19.74 -0.85 12.92
C SER A 228 -20.98 -0.36 12.18
N GLN A 229 -20.90 -0.32 10.85
CA GLN A 229 -22.02 -0.02 9.98
C GLN A 229 -22.61 -1.33 9.44
N THR A 230 -23.92 -1.35 9.21
CA THR A 230 -24.59 -2.45 8.52
C THR A 230 -25.66 -1.90 7.61
N VAL A 231 -25.53 -2.18 6.31
CA VAL A 231 -26.49 -1.81 5.27
C VAL A 231 -26.63 -2.96 4.28
N ASN A 232 -27.65 -2.95 3.43
CA ASN A 232 -27.71 -3.90 2.33
C ASN A 232 -26.85 -3.41 1.15
N GLY A 233 -26.29 -4.35 0.39
CA GLY A 233 -25.38 -4.05 -0.72
C GLY A 233 -26.00 -3.13 -1.78
N ALA A 234 -27.29 -3.23 -2.07
CA ALA A 234 -27.95 -2.32 -3.03
C ALA A 234 -27.92 -0.86 -2.57
N ALA A 235 -27.92 -0.59 -1.26
CA ALA A 235 -27.80 0.77 -0.72
C ALA A 235 -26.41 1.39 -0.94
N LEU A 236 -25.39 0.55 -1.12
CA LEU A 236 -24.03 0.96 -1.48
C LEU A 236 -23.82 1.01 -3.00
N GLY A 237 -24.75 0.50 -3.80
CA GLY A 237 -24.57 0.30 -5.25
C GLY A 237 -23.83 -0.99 -5.61
N LEU A 238 -23.76 -1.96 -4.69
CA LEU A 238 -23.21 -3.29 -4.99
C LEU A 238 -24.23 -4.15 -5.75
N ASP A 239 -23.72 -5.03 -6.62
CA ASP A 239 -24.55 -5.95 -7.42
C ASP A 239 -25.20 -7.06 -6.56
N PHE A 240 -24.60 -7.34 -5.40
CA PHE A 240 -25.09 -8.32 -4.44
C PHE A 240 -25.89 -7.64 -3.33
N ASP A 241 -27.22 -7.77 -3.35
CA ASP A 241 -28.11 -7.17 -2.34
C ASP A 241 -28.19 -8.03 -1.07
N VAL A 242 -27.08 -8.08 -0.34
CA VAL A 242 -26.89 -8.86 0.90
C VAL A 242 -26.43 -7.93 2.02
N PRO A 243 -26.51 -8.33 3.30
CA PRO A 243 -25.96 -7.53 4.39
C PRO A 243 -24.45 -7.28 4.20
N VAL A 244 -24.06 -6.01 4.23
CA VAL A 244 -22.68 -5.55 4.22
C VAL A 244 -22.38 -4.94 5.58
N ARG A 245 -21.37 -5.47 6.27
CA ARG A 245 -20.99 -5.05 7.62
C ARG A 245 -19.54 -4.57 7.63
N SER A 246 -19.28 -3.42 8.24
CA SER A 246 -17.92 -3.03 8.58
C SER A 246 -17.54 -3.51 9.97
N LEU A 247 -16.26 -3.80 10.20
CA LEU A 247 -15.73 -3.78 11.57
C LEU A 247 -15.71 -2.33 12.11
N PRO A 248 -15.71 -2.14 13.44
CA PRO A 248 -15.61 -0.80 14.02
C PRO A 248 -14.21 -0.21 13.85
N CYS A 249 -14.12 1.11 13.68
CA CYS A 249 -12.86 1.85 13.75
C CYS A 249 -12.52 2.18 15.20
N ILE A 250 -11.23 2.25 15.52
CA ILE A 250 -10.75 2.67 16.83
C ILE A 250 -10.73 4.20 16.93
N ALA A 251 -10.25 4.86 15.87
CA ALA A 251 -10.16 6.32 15.78
C ALA A 251 -10.15 6.79 14.31
N SER A 252 -10.07 8.09 14.09
CA SER A 252 -10.03 8.70 12.75
C SER A 252 -8.86 8.24 11.87
N PHE A 253 -7.72 7.91 12.48
CA PHE A 253 -6.52 7.39 11.78
C PHE A 253 -6.15 5.96 12.19
N ALA A 254 -7.04 5.26 12.91
CA ALA A 254 -6.88 3.86 13.29
C ALA A 254 -8.19 3.14 12.96
N GLY A 255 -8.25 2.55 11.76
CA GLY A 255 -9.49 2.06 11.20
C GLY A 255 -9.83 0.62 11.54
N ALA A 256 -10.77 0.10 10.78
CA ALA A 256 -11.30 -1.25 10.92
C ALA A 256 -10.32 -2.33 10.43
N ASP A 257 -9.37 -1.95 9.58
CA ASP A 257 -8.20 -2.76 9.21
C ASP A 257 -7.34 -3.12 10.43
N LEU A 258 -7.02 -2.14 11.28
CA LEU A 258 -6.31 -2.41 12.53
C LEU A 258 -7.17 -3.26 13.49
N THR A 259 -8.47 -2.96 13.58
CA THR A 259 -9.42 -3.78 14.36
C THR A 259 -9.43 -5.23 13.89
N ALA A 260 -9.49 -5.47 12.59
CA ALA A 260 -9.41 -6.80 12.01
C ALA A 260 -8.09 -7.48 12.38
N GLY A 261 -6.96 -6.78 12.24
CA GLY A 261 -5.66 -7.30 12.65
C GLY A 261 -5.63 -7.72 14.13
N ILE A 262 -6.23 -6.93 15.03
CA ILE A 262 -6.38 -7.27 16.44
C ILE A 262 -7.21 -8.54 16.62
N VAL A 263 -8.35 -8.65 15.95
CA VAL A 263 -9.23 -9.83 16.01
C VAL A 263 -8.50 -11.09 15.57
N SER A 264 -7.73 -11.01 14.48
CA SER A 264 -6.96 -12.14 13.93
C SER A 264 -5.94 -12.73 14.89
N GLU A 265 -5.52 -11.92 15.88
CA GLU A 265 -4.47 -12.25 16.83
C GLU A 265 -4.98 -12.24 18.27
N TRP A 266 -6.29 -12.10 18.46
CA TRP A 266 -6.93 -12.05 19.76
C TRP A 266 -6.74 -13.37 20.52
N ARG A 267 -6.39 -13.25 21.79
CA ARG A 267 -6.19 -14.39 22.69
C ARG A 267 -6.79 -14.05 24.04
N GLU A 268 -7.37 -15.06 24.70
CA GLU A 268 -7.76 -14.98 26.10
C GLU A 268 -6.53 -15.01 27.01
N SER A 269 -5.76 -13.91 26.99
CA SER A 269 -4.51 -13.73 27.72
C SER A 269 -4.35 -12.28 28.15
N GLU A 270 -3.79 -12.08 29.35
CA GLU A 270 -3.44 -10.76 29.88
C GLU A 270 -2.09 -10.25 29.35
N GLN A 271 -1.35 -11.10 28.64
CA GLN A 271 -0.09 -10.75 27.99
C GLN A 271 -0.31 -9.82 26.80
N TYR A 272 0.48 -8.75 26.72
CA TYR A 272 0.35 -7.79 25.64
C TYR A 272 0.97 -8.30 24.33
N THR A 273 0.22 -8.07 23.25
CA THR A 273 0.67 -8.21 21.87
C THR A 273 0.80 -6.81 21.26
N LEU A 274 1.96 -6.53 20.65
CA LEU A 274 2.19 -5.35 19.83
C LEU A 274 2.01 -5.73 18.36
N LEU A 275 0.96 -5.26 17.72
CA LEU A 275 0.74 -5.37 16.29
C LEU A 275 1.18 -4.07 15.61
N ILE A 276 2.03 -4.18 14.60
CA ILE A 276 2.52 -3.08 13.78
C ILE A 276 2.11 -3.39 12.35
N ASP A 277 1.11 -2.70 11.83
CA ASP A 277 0.73 -2.79 10.42
C ASP A 277 1.48 -1.73 9.63
N LEU A 278 2.30 -2.17 8.68
CA LEU A 278 3.13 -1.28 7.88
C LEU A 278 2.52 -1.08 6.50
N GLY A 279 1.84 0.06 6.33
CA GLY A 279 1.36 0.57 5.05
C GLY A 279 1.85 1.99 4.78
N THR A 280 1.02 2.77 4.07
CA THR A 280 1.29 4.18 3.76
C THR A 280 1.40 5.01 5.04
N ASN A 281 0.57 4.66 6.01
CA ASN A 281 0.76 4.98 7.41
C ASN A 281 1.13 3.69 8.15
N ALA A 282 1.71 3.83 9.33
CA ALA A 282 1.93 2.71 10.22
C ALA A 282 0.88 2.74 11.33
N GLU A 283 -0.10 1.85 11.26
CA GLU A 283 -1.07 1.62 12.32
C GLU A 283 -0.48 0.65 13.36
N ILE A 284 -0.55 1.02 14.63
CA ILE A 284 0.08 0.27 15.72
C ILE A 284 -0.96 0.02 16.80
N ALA A 285 -1.09 -1.23 17.24
CA ALA A 285 -1.93 -1.62 18.37
C ALA A 285 -1.11 -2.35 19.44
N LEU A 286 -1.35 -2.02 20.70
CA LEU A 286 -0.85 -2.72 21.87
C LEU A 286 -2.05 -3.19 22.67
N PHE A 287 -2.28 -4.50 22.73
CA PHE A 287 -3.53 -5.04 23.24
C PHE A 287 -3.36 -6.37 23.97
N ASN A 288 -4.34 -6.68 24.81
CA ASN A 288 -4.57 -7.98 25.44
C ASN A 288 -6.09 -8.22 25.54
N ASN A 289 -6.54 -9.22 26.31
CA ASN A 289 -7.97 -9.49 26.43
C ASN A 289 -8.79 -8.48 27.26
N ARG A 290 -8.16 -7.43 27.81
CA ARG A 290 -8.81 -6.42 28.66
C ARG A 290 -8.85 -5.04 28.02
N GLU A 291 -7.80 -4.66 27.31
CA GLU A 291 -7.66 -3.30 26.78
C GLU A 291 -6.87 -3.27 25.47
N ILE A 292 -7.09 -2.18 24.72
CA ILE A 292 -6.49 -1.90 23.43
C ILE A 292 -6.00 -0.46 23.46
N PHE A 293 -4.72 -0.27 23.21
CA PHE A 293 -4.12 1.02 22.87
C PHE A 293 -3.79 1.03 21.39
N ALA A 294 -4.09 2.13 20.70
CA ALA A 294 -3.77 2.26 19.29
C ALA A 294 -3.12 3.62 18.99
N SER A 295 -2.27 3.65 17.97
CA SER A 295 -1.69 4.86 17.40
C SER A 295 -1.56 4.70 15.88
N SER A 296 -1.37 5.81 15.19
CA SER A 296 -1.02 5.85 13.79
C SER A 296 0.16 6.79 13.60
N ALA A 297 1.17 6.35 12.86
CA ALA A 297 2.36 7.13 12.56
C ALA A 297 2.43 7.42 11.06
N ALA A 298 2.63 8.70 10.72
CA ALA A 298 2.96 9.11 9.36
C ALA A 298 4.41 8.72 9.05
N ALA A 299 4.64 7.44 8.76
CA ALA A 299 5.95 6.92 8.37
C ALA A 299 6.37 7.42 6.97
N GLY A 300 5.42 7.85 6.15
CA GLY A 300 5.67 8.19 4.76
C GLY A 300 6.00 6.95 3.92
N PRO A 301 6.11 7.11 2.60
CA PRO A 301 6.04 5.97 1.69
C PRO A 301 7.42 5.36 1.40
N ALA A 302 8.39 5.51 2.32
CA ALA A 302 9.75 5.01 2.15
C ALA A 302 9.78 3.48 2.04
N PHE A 303 9.01 2.78 2.88
CA PHE A 303 8.93 1.32 2.83
C PHE A 303 8.10 0.77 1.68
N GLU A 304 7.21 1.59 1.10
CA GLU A 304 6.56 1.29 -0.18
C GLU A 304 7.50 1.54 -1.38
N GLY A 305 8.70 2.04 -1.09
CA GLY A 305 9.71 2.41 -2.06
C GLY A 305 9.45 3.74 -2.74
N ALA A 306 8.39 4.49 -2.42
CA ALA A 306 7.97 5.64 -3.23
C ALA A 306 8.94 6.82 -3.18
N SER A 307 9.45 7.16 -1.99
CA SER A 307 10.44 8.24 -1.81
C SER A 307 11.89 7.78 -2.00
N ILE A 308 12.10 6.49 -2.25
CA ILE A 308 13.41 5.88 -2.47
C ILE A 308 13.72 5.91 -3.97
N LYS A 309 14.91 6.40 -4.36
CA LYS A 309 15.29 6.70 -5.74
C LYS A 309 15.14 5.51 -6.69
N GLN A 310 15.68 4.36 -6.29
CA GLN A 310 15.48 3.08 -6.98
C GLN A 310 14.52 2.15 -6.22
N GLY A 311 13.64 2.74 -5.40
CA GLY A 311 12.63 1.96 -4.66
C GLY A 311 11.47 1.51 -5.52
N MET A 312 10.77 0.48 -5.09
CA MET A 312 9.56 -0.03 -5.74
C MET A 312 8.73 -0.88 -4.77
N GLY A 313 7.50 -1.21 -5.17
CA GLY A 313 6.69 -2.18 -4.44
C GLY A 313 7.30 -3.59 -4.46
N ALA A 314 6.75 -4.48 -3.65
CA ALA A 314 7.17 -5.88 -3.58
C ALA A 314 6.69 -6.69 -4.80
N ILE A 315 7.31 -6.45 -5.97
CA ILE A 315 7.00 -7.10 -7.25
C ILE A 315 8.21 -7.88 -7.79
N PRO A 316 8.04 -8.80 -8.76
CA PRO A 316 9.15 -9.55 -9.34
C PRO A 316 10.31 -8.64 -9.77
N GLY A 317 11.54 -9.03 -9.41
CA GLY A 317 12.76 -8.25 -9.68
C GLY A 317 13.09 -7.18 -8.63
N ALA A 318 12.19 -6.90 -7.68
CA ALA A 318 12.54 -6.06 -6.53
C ALA A 318 13.46 -6.83 -5.57
N ILE A 319 14.56 -6.19 -5.14
CA ILE A 319 15.45 -6.70 -4.09
C ILE A 319 14.67 -6.72 -2.77
N CYS A 320 14.45 -7.92 -2.23
CA CYS A 320 13.71 -8.14 -0.99
C CYS A 320 14.58 -8.57 0.19
N SER A 321 15.81 -9.00 -0.08
CA SER A 321 16.82 -9.31 0.94
C SER A 321 18.21 -8.99 0.40
N TYR A 322 19.09 -8.55 1.30
CA TYR A 322 20.46 -8.16 1.01
C TYR A 322 21.40 -8.64 2.12
N GLU A 323 22.53 -9.24 1.75
CA GLU A 323 23.59 -9.66 2.66
C GLU A 323 24.94 -9.14 2.13
N LEU A 324 25.77 -8.55 2.99
CA LEU A 324 27.11 -8.10 2.60
C LEU A 324 28.18 -8.94 3.30
N VAL A 325 28.81 -9.85 2.55
CA VAL A 325 29.81 -10.78 3.08
C VAL A 325 31.18 -10.48 2.49
N ASN A 326 32.12 -10.03 3.33
CA ASN A 326 33.49 -9.70 2.93
C ASN A 326 33.58 -8.74 1.73
N GLY A 327 32.69 -7.74 1.69
CA GLY A 327 32.60 -6.78 0.59
C GLY A 327 31.83 -7.27 -0.65
N ASN A 328 31.36 -8.52 -0.68
CA ASN A 328 30.52 -9.03 -1.76
C ASN A 328 29.04 -8.97 -1.35
N GLY A 329 28.26 -8.18 -2.09
CA GLY A 329 26.81 -8.11 -1.93
C GLY A 329 26.12 -9.33 -2.52
N ARG A 330 25.21 -9.93 -1.75
CA ARG A 330 24.29 -10.97 -2.20
C ARG A 330 22.88 -10.39 -2.19
N VAL A 331 22.24 -10.40 -3.34
CA VAL A 331 20.88 -9.92 -3.53
C VAL A 331 19.93 -11.10 -3.70
N GLN A 332 18.77 -11.04 -3.03
CA GLN A 332 17.64 -11.89 -3.35
C GLN A 332 16.50 -11.01 -3.86
N THR A 333 15.91 -11.42 -4.99
CA THR A 333 14.79 -10.71 -5.61
C THR A 333 13.51 -11.53 -5.53
N ILE A 334 12.38 -10.83 -5.53
CA ILE A 334 11.07 -11.46 -5.64
C ILE A 334 10.98 -12.16 -7.01
N GLY A 335 10.52 -13.41 -7.01
CA GLY A 335 10.40 -14.21 -8.23
C GLY A 335 11.73 -14.65 -8.88
N ASN A 336 12.87 -14.44 -8.21
CA ASN A 336 14.21 -14.75 -8.73
C ASN A 336 14.48 -14.13 -10.11
N LYS A 337 14.02 -12.88 -10.33
CA LYS A 337 14.23 -12.11 -11.56
C LYS A 337 15.45 -11.21 -11.45
N VAL A 338 15.86 -10.62 -12.58
CA VAL A 338 16.93 -9.62 -12.61
C VAL A 338 16.57 -8.44 -11.68
N PRO A 339 17.50 -7.96 -10.83
CA PRO A 339 17.25 -6.82 -9.97
C PRO A 339 16.93 -5.56 -10.76
N VAL A 340 15.84 -4.89 -10.44
CA VAL A 340 15.44 -3.62 -11.09
C VAL A 340 15.11 -2.50 -10.10
N GLY A 341 15.20 -2.79 -8.80
CA GLY A 341 14.96 -1.82 -7.73
C GLY A 341 14.88 -2.48 -6.35
N ILE A 342 14.50 -1.70 -5.34
CA ILE A 342 14.56 -2.05 -3.92
C ILE A 342 13.15 -2.00 -3.33
N CYS A 343 12.66 -3.07 -2.71
CA CYS A 343 11.41 -3.00 -1.92
C CYS A 343 11.67 -2.72 -0.44
N GLY A 344 10.62 -2.50 0.35
CA GLY A 344 10.73 -2.13 1.77
C GLY A 344 11.55 -3.09 2.63
N SER A 345 11.40 -4.40 2.46
CA SER A 345 12.22 -5.38 3.19
C SER A 345 13.69 -5.32 2.77
N GLY A 346 13.96 -5.15 1.47
CA GLY A 346 15.31 -4.95 0.95
C GLY A 346 15.96 -3.69 1.51
N LEU A 347 15.21 -2.58 1.58
CA LEU A 347 15.70 -1.32 2.14
C LEU A 347 16.17 -1.48 3.60
N ILE A 348 15.42 -2.23 4.42
CA ILE A 348 15.77 -2.53 5.81
C ILE A 348 17.05 -3.37 5.88
N ASP A 349 17.12 -4.45 5.09
CA ASP A 349 18.28 -5.33 5.07
C ASP A 349 19.54 -4.61 4.58
N ILE A 350 19.44 -3.80 3.54
CA ILE A 350 20.53 -2.97 3.03
C ILE A 350 21.07 -2.04 4.12
N ALA A 351 20.21 -1.27 4.78
CA ALA A 351 20.65 -0.37 5.84
C ALA A 351 21.29 -1.12 7.00
N ALA A 352 20.72 -2.27 7.41
CA ALA A 352 21.27 -3.12 8.46
C ALA A 352 22.66 -3.67 8.09
N GLU A 353 22.86 -4.15 6.87
CA GLU A 353 24.14 -4.68 6.41
C GLU A 353 25.21 -3.59 6.27
N LEU A 354 24.84 -2.40 5.80
CA LEU A 354 25.76 -1.27 5.74
C LEU A 354 26.19 -0.80 7.14
N LEU A 355 25.29 -0.83 8.13
CA LEU A 355 25.64 -0.57 9.54
C LEU A 355 26.61 -1.62 10.07
N LYS A 356 26.32 -2.91 9.89
CA LYS A 356 27.18 -4.02 10.36
C LYS A 356 28.59 -3.96 9.77
N ASN A 357 28.71 -3.50 8.52
CA ASN A 357 29.97 -3.39 7.81
C ASN A 357 30.65 -2.01 7.96
N ASN A 358 30.16 -1.15 8.87
CA ASN A 358 30.66 0.21 9.11
C ASN A 358 30.66 1.11 7.87
N LEU A 359 29.86 0.81 6.86
CA LEU A 359 29.66 1.63 5.66
C LEU A 359 28.60 2.70 5.87
N LEU A 360 27.72 2.49 6.84
CA LEU A 360 26.74 3.45 7.31
C LEU A 360 27.04 3.79 8.78
N GLU A 361 27.03 5.07 9.14
CA GLU A 361 27.10 5.53 10.52
C GLU A 361 25.71 5.60 11.17
N ASP A 362 25.65 5.63 12.50
CA ASP A 362 24.43 5.80 13.27
C ASP A 362 23.69 7.12 12.97
N THR A 363 24.44 8.15 12.58
CA THR A 363 23.92 9.44 12.09
C THR A 363 23.18 9.33 10.76
N GLY A 364 23.34 8.22 10.03
CA GLY A 364 22.88 8.06 8.64
C GLY A 364 23.92 8.45 7.59
N PHE A 365 25.13 8.83 8.00
CA PHE A 365 26.19 9.18 7.07
C PHE A 365 26.70 7.94 6.32
N LEU A 366 26.55 7.93 5.00
CA LEU A 366 27.03 6.87 4.12
C LEU A 366 28.51 7.11 3.77
N ARG A 367 29.41 6.24 4.25
CA ARG A 367 30.87 6.40 4.08
C ARG A 367 31.34 6.31 2.64
N THR A 368 30.57 5.66 1.76
CA THR A 368 30.89 5.56 0.33
C THR A 368 30.56 6.83 -0.44
N GLY A 369 30.05 7.87 0.23
CA GLY A 369 29.74 9.16 -0.37
C GLY A 369 28.26 9.25 -0.76
N LYS A 370 27.99 9.48 -2.04
CA LYS A 370 26.61 9.75 -2.50
C LYS A 370 25.75 8.49 -2.64
N SER A 371 26.38 7.35 -2.89
CA SER A 371 25.68 6.07 -3.10
C SER A 371 26.57 4.88 -2.75
N PHE A 372 25.93 3.72 -2.66
CA PHE A 372 26.56 2.42 -2.54
C PHE A 372 25.92 1.48 -3.57
N GLU A 373 26.74 0.83 -4.38
CA GLU A 373 26.29 -0.11 -5.42
C GLU A 373 25.98 -1.47 -4.79
N LEU A 374 24.76 -1.94 -4.99
CA LEU A 374 24.27 -3.20 -4.41
C LEU A 374 24.53 -4.37 -5.35
N CYS A 375 24.30 -4.15 -6.64
CA CYS A 375 24.56 -5.02 -7.77
C CYS A 375 24.57 -4.18 -9.06
N ASP A 376 24.81 -4.82 -10.21
CA ASP A 376 24.74 -4.18 -11.52
C ASP A 376 23.47 -3.32 -11.63
N GLU A 377 23.67 -2.03 -11.90
CA GLU A 377 22.64 -1.00 -12.14
C GLU A 377 21.72 -0.63 -10.95
N VAL A 378 21.84 -1.27 -9.78
CA VAL A 378 21.03 -0.95 -8.59
C VAL A 378 21.90 -0.46 -7.44
N SER A 379 21.62 0.74 -6.96
CA SER A 379 22.34 1.42 -5.88
C SER A 379 21.37 1.96 -4.82
N ILE A 380 21.87 2.10 -3.60
CA ILE A 380 21.22 2.87 -2.54
C ILE A 380 21.92 4.24 -2.41
N PHE A 381 21.16 5.30 -2.21
CA PHE A 381 21.69 6.66 -2.14
C PHE A 381 21.63 7.20 -0.70
N ALA A 382 22.50 8.16 -0.37
CA ALA A 382 22.48 8.81 0.95
C ALA A 382 21.13 9.49 1.27
N GLU A 383 20.44 9.99 0.24
CA GLU A 383 19.09 10.56 0.35
C GLU A 383 18.05 9.49 0.72
N ASP A 384 18.18 8.27 0.19
CA ASP A 384 17.29 7.14 0.52
C ASP A 384 17.43 6.73 1.98
N ILE A 385 18.66 6.76 2.52
CA ILE A 385 18.93 6.52 3.94
C ILE A 385 18.19 7.56 4.80
N ARG A 386 18.15 8.82 4.35
CA ARG A 386 17.45 9.88 5.08
C ARG A 386 15.93 9.63 5.12
N GLU A 387 15.35 9.19 4.01
CA GLU A 387 13.94 8.82 3.93
C GLU A 387 13.62 7.63 4.86
N LEU A 388 14.47 6.59 4.86
CA LEU A 388 14.35 5.47 5.79
C LEU A 388 14.41 5.92 7.25
N GLN A 389 15.34 6.82 7.59
CA GLN A 389 15.48 7.33 8.96
C GLN A 389 14.21 8.04 9.44
N LEU A 390 13.61 8.87 8.61
CA LEU A 390 12.37 9.58 8.96
C LEU A 390 11.23 8.58 9.18
N ALA A 391 11.07 7.62 8.27
CA ALA A 391 10.02 6.62 8.33
C ALA A 391 10.15 5.73 9.58
N LYS A 392 11.33 5.16 9.80
CA LYS A 392 11.56 4.26 10.94
C LYS A 392 11.51 5.01 12.28
N ALA A 393 11.93 6.28 12.33
CA ALA A 393 11.85 7.09 13.54
C ALA A 393 10.41 7.43 13.93
N ALA A 394 9.53 7.71 12.95
CA ALA A 394 8.11 7.94 13.23
C ALA A 394 7.44 6.70 13.84
N ILE A 395 7.73 5.52 13.29
CA ILE A 395 7.22 4.24 13.79
C ILE A 395 7.75 3.94 15.19
N ALA A 396 9.08 4.02 15.37
CA ALA A 396 9.71 3.77 16.67
C ALA A 396 9.17 4.71 17.76
N ALA A 397 9.04 6.01 17.46
CA ALA A 397 8.48 6.98 18.39
C ALA A 397 7.02 6.67 18.75
N ALA A 398 6.21 6.25 17.79
CA ALA A 398 4.82 5.87 18.05
C ALA A 398 4.73 4.61 18.93
N ILE A 399 5.59 3.61 18.71
CA ILE A 399 5.68 2.42 19.57
C ILE A 399 6.06 2.82 20.99
N ASP A 400 7.13 3.62 21.15
CA ASP A 400 7.61 4.05 22.47
C ASP A 400 6.54 4.86 23.21
N MET A 401 5.87 5.79 22.53
CA MET A 401 4.77 6.57 23.11
C MET A 401 3.59 5.70 23.52
N LEU A 402 3.26 4.67 22.74
CA LEU A 402 2.16 3.75 23.05
C LEU A 402 2.47 2.94 24.32
N ILE A 403 3.69 2.41 24.43
CA ILE A 403 4.17 1.65 25.59
C ILE A 403 4.14 2.53 26.85
N VAL A 404 4.68 3.75 26.76
CA VAL A 404 4.72 4.70 27.88
C VAL A 404 3.31 5.14 28.28
N SER A 405 2.43 5.40 27.31
CA SER A 405 1.05 5.85 27.57
C SER A 405 0.20 4.74 28.21
N ALA A 406 0.50 3.48 27.92
CA ALA A 406 -0.09 2.32 28.59
C ALA A 406 0.49 2.07 30.00
N GLY A 407 1.53 2.81 30.40
CA GLY A 407 2.22 2.60 31.68
C GLY A 407 3.05 1.31 31.72
N LEU A 408 3.49 0.83 30.55
CA LEU A 408 4.18 -0.44 30.37
C LEU A 408 5.67 -0.26 30.06
N THR A 409 6.38 -1.38 30.04
CA THR A 409 7.76 -1.51 29.57
C THR A 409 7.86 -2.57 28.46
N THR A 410 9.01 -2.66 27.79
CA THR A 410 9.25 -3.70 26.77
C THR A 410 9.25 -5.13 27.34
N ASP A 411 9.41 -5.28 28.66
CA ASP A 411 9.33 -6.57 29.34
C ASP A 411 7.89 -7.11 29.39
N ASP A 412 6.90 -6.21 29.48
CA ASP A 412 5.47 -6.53 29.55
C ASP A 412 4.88 -6.98 28.20
N ILE A 413 5.58 -6.71 27.11
CA ILE A 413 5.17 -7.11 25.75
C ILE A 413 5.66 -8.52 25.50
N ASN A 414 4.76 -9.47 25.20
CA ASN A 414 5.14 -10.87 25.03
C ASN A 414 5.30 -11.28 23.57
N ARG A 415 4.65 -10.56 22.66
CA ARG A 415 4.64 -10.87 21.23
C ARG A 415 4.60 -9.59 20.43
N VAL A 416 5.37 -9.55 19.35
CA VAL A 416 5.33 -8.48 18.36
C VAL A 416 5.01 -9.08 17.00
N LEU A 417 4.09 -8.46 16.27
CA LEU A 417 3.65 -8.88 14.95
C LEU A 417 3.81 -7.72 13.99
N ILE A 418 4.47 -7.98 12.86
CA ILE A 418 4.65 -6.99 11.80
C ILE A 418 3.84 -7.42 10.59
N SER A 419 2.73 -6.74 10.34
CA SER A 419 1.83 -6.91 9.20
C SER A 419 2.17 -5.95 8.06
N GLY A 420 1.53 -6.15 6.91
CA GLY A 420 1.58 -5.23 5.77
C GLY A 420 2.23 -5.84 4.53
N GLY A 421 2.08 -5.15 3.38
CA GLY A 421 2.46 -5.67 2.07
C GLY A 421 3.92 -6.12 1.92
N PHE A 422 4.85 -5.52 2.67
CA PHE A 422 6.26 -5.95 2.74
C PHE A 422 6.64 -6.63 4.06
N GLY A 423 5.76 -6.59 5.08
CA GLY A 423 5.98 -7.24 6.38
C GLY A 423 6.24 -8.74 6.24
N SER A 424 5.65 -9.39 5.23
CA SER A 424 5.84 -10.81 4.92
C SER A 424 7.29 -11.24 4.68
N TYR A 425 8.18 -10.33 4.25
CA TYR A 425 9.59 -10.62 3.96
C TYR A 425 10.56 -9.92 4.92
N ILE A 426 10.05 -9.26 5.96
CA ILE A 426 10.89 -8.49 6.87
C ILE A 426 11.77 -9.43 7.71
N ASN A 427 13.06 -9.08 7.86
CA ASN A 427 13.94 -9.73 8.83
C ASN A 427 13.83 -8.99 10.18
N PRO A 428 13.25 -9.60 11.24
CA PRO A 428 13.05 -8.91 12.51
C PRO A 428 14.36 -8.49 13.17
N GLY A 429 15.45 -9.22 12.93
CA GLY A 429 16.75 -8.88 13.46
C GLY A 429 17.32 -7.61 12.83
N ASN A 430 17.18 -7.46 11.52
CA ASN A 430 17.63 -6.27 10.80
C ASN A 430 16.73 -5.06 11.09
N ALA A 431 15.41 -5.27 11.17
CA ALA A 431 14.46 -4.24 11.58
C ALA A 431 14.74 -3.68 12.99
N ALA A 432 15.02 -4.56 13.95
CA ALA A 432 15.45 -4.14 15.29
C ALA A 432 16.80 -3.43 15.26
N LEU A 433 17.76 -3.90 14.44
CA LEU A 433 19.10 -3.32 14.34
C LEU A 433 19.07 -1.87 13.83
N ILE A 434 18.23 -1.57 12.83
CA ILE A 434 18.06 -0.20 12.34
C ILE A 434 17.23 0.68 13.30
N GLY A 435 16.68 0.09 14.36
CA GLY A 435 15.82 0.75 15.34
C GLY A 435 14.44 1.10 14.81
N LEU A 436 13.81 0.17 14.06
CA LEU A 436 12.39 0.28 13.69
C LEU A 436 11.47 0.08 14.90
N PHE A 437 11.90 -0.75 15.84
CA PHE A 437 11.25 -1.01 17.12
C PHE A 437 12.32 -1.35 18.18
N PRO A 438 12.00 -1.30 19.49
CA PRO A 438 12.96 -1.57 20.56
C PRO A 438 13.68 -2.92 20.43
N ALA A 439 15.01 -2.92 20.61
CA ALA A 439 15.85 -4.10 20.36
C ALA A 439 15.51 -5.29 21.26
N GLU A 440 15.00 -5.03 22.47
CA GLU A 440 14.55 -6.00 23.46
C GLU A 440 13.40 -6.87 22.92
N LEU A 441 12.59 -6.33 22.01
CA LEU A 441 11.44 -7.02 21.44
C LEU A 441 11.81 -7.95 20.30
N ARG A 442 13.03 -7.88 19.76
CA ARG A 442 13.47 -8.66 18.59
C ARG A 442 13.14 -10.16 18.67
N LYS A 443 13.36 -10.78 19.84
CA LYS A 443 13.12 -12.22 20.03
C LYS A 443 11.63 -12.59 20.09
N LYS A 444 10.78 -11.60 20.30
CA LYS A 444 9.32 -11.70 20.42
C LYS A 444 8.62 -11.36 19.10
N THR A 445 9.38 -10.91 18.09
CA THR A 445 8.87 -10.41 16.80
C THR A 445 8.75 -11.51 15.75
N ALA A 446 7.60 -11.55 15.10
CA ALA A 446 7.36 -12.35 13.90
C ALA A 446 6.67 -11.51 12.81
N ALA A 447 6.87 -11.89 11.55
CA ALA A 447 6.06 -11.36 10.46
C ALA A 447 4.63 -11.92 10.56
N ALA A 448 3.65 -11.06 10.33
CA ALA A 448 2.27 -11.40 10.07
C ALA A 448 1.98 -11.08 8.59
N GLY A 449 1.11 -11.88 7.95
CA GLY A 449 0.66 -11.59 6.58
C GLY A 449 -0.28 -10.38 6.53
N ASN A 450 -1.26 -10.40 5.62
CA ASN A 450 -2.34 -9.41 5.67
C ASN A 450 -3.26 -9.73 6.88
N SER A 451 -3.01 -9.06 8.00
CA SER A 451 -3.78 -9.25 9.23
C SER A 451 -5.22 -8.70 9.13
N SER A 452 -5.45 -7.66 8.31
CA SER A 452 -6.79 -7.13 8.03
C SER A 452 -7.68 -8.19 7.37
N LEU A 453 -7.18 -8.83 6.31
CA LEU A 453 -7.91 -9.89 5.63
C LEU A 453 -8.14 -11.10 6.54
N ALA A 454 -7.12 -11.53 7.29
CA ALA A 454 -7.23 -12.65 8.22
C ALA A 454 -8.28 -12.38 9.32
N GLY A 455 -8.33 -11.15 9.82
CA GLY A 455 -9.28 -10.74 10.86
C GLY A 455 -10.72 -10.67 10.42
N CYS A 456 -10.96 -10.32 9.15
CA CYS A 456 -12.32 -10.33 8.61
C CYS A 456 -12.81 -11.74 8.23
N ILE A 457 -11.90 -12.69 8.04
CA ILE A 457 -12.25 -14.10 7.78
C ILE A 457 -12.69 -14.79 9.08
N GLN A 458 -12.12 -14.38 10.22
CA GLN A 458 -12.46 -14.87 11.56
C GLN A 458 -13.76 -14.25 12.07
#